data_AF-A0A5E7ZGL7-F1
#
_entry.id   AF-A0A5E7ZGL7-F1
#
_cell.length_a   1.000
_cell.length_b   1.000
_cell.length_c   1.000
_cell.angle_alpha   90.00
_cell.angle_beta   90.00
_cell.angle_gamma   90.00
#
_symmetry.space_group_name_H-M   'P 1'
#
loop_
_entity.id
_entity.type
_entity.pdbx_description
1 polymer ?
#
loop_
_entity_poly.entity_id
_entity_poly.type
_entity_poly.pdbx_seq_one_letter_code
_entity_poly.pdbx_strand_id
1 'polypeptide(L)'
;MLVAMTMESQATENLLALVALVISVIAAAYSWWVSRQQMKLERHVSARDDRVEKSTAYLQLEVHSSEAFRYAALNAEAMRPYEASTKPARLPKHDRQNAEIARQYYFQCLNLFEVCSNFRRNGVIDEAVYASWVAWFHEVLDQWYFRELWVTEMRENYTPDVRNLFDIGVQIYADHKDPDERRRQFYHAACHLLGGCKAVAGWLDGIEQVPEWPAKEHGTLVMVPRKAAKR
;
A
#
# COMPACT_ATOMS: atom_id res chain seq x y z
N MET A 1 3.99 58.17 61.56
CA MET A 1 2.70 58.06 60.85
C MET A 1 2.88 57.72 59.36
N LEU A 2 3.76 58.40 58.61
CA LEU A 2 4.07 58.06 57.21
C LEU A 2 4.60 56.62 56.98
N VAL A 3 5.46 56.11 57.86
CA VAL A 3 6.07 54.76 57.73
C VAL A 3 5.06 53.61 57.89
N ALA A 4 4.01 53.81 58.70
CA ALA A 4 2.97 52.80 58.89
C ALA A 4 2.04 52.71 57.66
N MET A 5 1.70 53.85 57.04
CA MET A 5 0.92 53.88 55.79
C MET A 5 1.65 53.23 54.61
N THR A 6 2.98 53.36 54.52
CA THR A 6 3.76 52.72 53.45
C THR A 6 3.87 51.21 53.63
N MET A 7 3.94 50.72 54.87
CA MET A 7 3.97 49.28 55.16
C MET A 7 2.64 48.58 54.83
N GLU A 8 1.50 49.22 55.11
CA GLU A 8 0.18 48.68 54.74
C GLU A 8 -0.03 48.66 53.21
N SER A 9 0.41 49.70 52.49
CA SER A 9 0.38 49.74 51.01
C SER A 9 1.23 48.64 50.38
N GLN A 10 2.40 48.37 50.94
CA GLN A 10 3.30 47.33 50.42
C GLN A 10 2.78 45.92 50.72
N ALA A 11 2.08 45.72 51.84
CA ALA A 11 1.43 44.45 52.17
C ALA A 11 0.26 44.13 51.23
N THR A 12 -0.56 45.13 50.86
CA THR A 12 -1.68 44.94 49.92
C THR A 12 -1.20 44.70 48.49
N GLU A 13 -0.14 45.38 48.04
CA GLU A 13 0.50 45.11 46.74
C GLU A 13 1.07 43.70 46.65
N ASN A 14 1.76 43.23 47.69
CA ASN A 14 2.28 41.87 47.76
C ASN A 14 1.15 40.81 47.76
N LEU A 15 0.04 41.09 48.45
CA LEU A 15 -1.13 40.21 48.46
C LEU A 15 -1.76 40.13 47.06
N LEU A 16 -1.94 41.26 46.37
CA LEU A 16 -2.46 41.32 45.00
C LEU A 16 -1.54 40.58 44.03
N ALA A 17 -0.23 40.76 44.14
CA ALA A 17 0.75 40.05 43.32
C ALA A 17 0.68 38.53 43.54
N LEU A 18 0.48 38.09 44.80
CA LEU A 18 0.37 36.67 45.14
C LEU A 18 -0.93 36.05 44.62
N VAL A 19 -2.06 36.78 44.70
CA VAL A 19 -3.33 36.35 44.10
C VAL A 19 -3.22 36.26 42.58
N ALA A 20 -2.62 37.26 41.93
CA ALA A 20 -2.38 37.26 40.49
C ALA A 20 -1.51 36.06 40.07
N LEU A 21 -0.43 35.78 40.81
CA LEU A 21 0.44 34.62 40.57
C LEU A 21 -0.35 33.31 40.64
N VAL A 22 -1.17 33.14 41.68
CA VAL A 22 -1.99 31.93 41.86
C VAL A 22 -2.98 31.77 40.71
N ILE A 23 -3.66 32.83 40.29
CA ILE A 23 -4.59 32.80 39.15
C ILE A 23 -3.85 32.43 37.87
N SER A 24 -2.66 33.00 37.61
CA SER A 24 -1.84 32.67 36.45
C SER A 24 -1.38 31.22 36.45
N VAL A 25 -0.98 30.67 37.61
CA VAL A 25 -0.61 29.24 37.73
C VAL A 25 -1.81 28.33 37.45
N ILE A 26 -2.99 28.65 37.98
CA ILE A 26 -4.21 27.88 37.74
C ILE A 26 -4.59 27.93 36.26
N ALA A 27 -4.54 29.12 35.63
CA ALA A 27 -4.82 29.28 34.21
C ALA A 27 -3.83 28.50 33.33
N ALA A 28 -2.54 28.51 33.67
CA ALA A 28 -1.51 27.75 32.97
C ALA A 28 -1.73 26.24 33.12
N ALA A 29 -2.05 25.76 34.33
CA ALA A 29 -2.35 24.35 34.58
C ALA A 29 -3.60 23.88 33.82
N TYR A 30 -4.64 24.70 33.78
CA TYR A 30 -5.85 24.43 33.00
C TYR A 30 -5.57 24.40 31.49
N SER A 31 -4.82 25.38 30.96
CA SER A 31 -4.42 25.43 29.56
C SER A 31 -3.58 24.21 29.16
N TRP A 32 -2.63 23.80 30.01
CA TRP A 32 -1.85 22.57 29.81
C TRP A 32 -2.71 21.31 29.80
N TRP A 33 -3.67 21.21 30.73
CA TRP A 33 -4.60 20.08 30.78
C TRP A 33 -5.48 20.00 29.52
N VAL A 34 -6.06 21.13 29.08
CA VAL A 34 -6.85 21.22 27.85
C VAL A 34 -6.00 20.84 26.63
N SER A 35 -4.78 21.39 26.51
CA SER A 35 -3.86 21.05 25.43
C SER A 35 -3.53 19.55 25.40
N ARG A 36 -3.34 18.91 26.56
CA ARG A 36 -3.16 17.46 26.64
C ARG A 36 -4.38 16.68 26.18
N GLN A 37 -5.59 17.15 26.47
CA GLN A 37 -6.81 16.49 25.99
C GLN A 37 -6.99 16.67 24.48
N GLN A 38 -6.69 17.86 23.94
CA GLN A 38 -6.70 18.11 22.49
C GLN A 38 -5.72 17.19 21.76
N MET A 39 -4.48 17.06 22.23
CA MET A 39 -3.51 16.13 21.63
C MET A 39 -4.00 14.67 21.64
N LYS A 40 -4.73 14.24 22.68
CA LYS A 40 -5.31 12.89 22.70
C LYS A 40 -6.41 12.74 21.66
N LEU A 41 -7.31 13.73 21.56
CA LEU A 41 -8.39 13.73 20.58
C LEU A 41 -7.83 13.75 19.15
N GLU A 42 -6.86 14.61 18.86
CA GLU A 42 -6.17 14.69 17.56
C GLU A 42 -5.55 13.34 17.18
N ARG A 43 -4.86 12.67 18.12
CA ARG A 43 -4.33 11.31 17.88
C ARG A 43 -5.43 10.29 17.57
N HIS A 44 -6.57 10.36 18.27
CA HIS A 44 -7.68 9.45 18.01
C HIS A 44 -8.36 9.73 16.66
N VAL A 45 -8.50 10.99 16.28
CA VAL A 45 -9.05 11.40 14.98
C VAL A 45 -8.09 10.98 13.87
N SER A 46 -6.80 11.30 13.98
CA SER A 46 -5.77 10.87 13.02
C SER A 46 -5.72 9.35 12.86
N ALA A 47 -5.73 8.58 13.96
CA ALA A 47 -5.76 7.12 13.87
C ALA A 47 -7.04 6.57 13.21
N ARG A 48 -8.18 7.27 13.36
CA ARG A 48 -9.43 6.91 12.68
C ARG A 48 -9.34 7.24 11.20
N ASP A 49 -8.82 8.41 10.86
CA ASP A 49 -8.70 8.89 9.50
C ASP A 49 -7.72 8.01 8.70
N ASP A 50 -6.57 7.66 9.28
CA ASP A 50 -5.63 6.67 8.71
C ASP A 50 -6.32 5.32 8.42
N ARG A 51 -7.19 4.87 9.34
CA ARG A 51 -7.92 3.61 9.18
C ARG A 51 -8.98 3.70 8.07
N VAL A 52 -9.65 4.84 7.96
CA VAL A 52 -10.64 5.10 6.91
C VAL A 52 -9.94 5.18 5.55
N GLU A 53 -8.81 5.88 5.46
CA GLU A 53 -7.98 5.96 4.26
C GLU A 53 -7.55 4.56 3.81
N LYS A 54 -6.97 3.76 4.70
CA LYS A 54 -6.58 2.37 4.38
C LYS A 54 -7.76 1.54 3.88
N SER A 55 -8.90 1.60 4.57
CA SER A 55 -10.09 0.83 4.18
C SER A 55 -10.63 1.27 2.81
N THR A 56 -10.59 2.57 2.52
CA THR A 56 -11.04 3.14 1.24
C THR A 56 -10.10 2.73 0.11
N ALA A 57 -8.78 2.80 0.34
CA ALA A 57 -7.76 2.36 -0.61
C ALA A 57 -7.93 0.87 -0.98
N TYR A 58 -8.14 0.00 0.01
CA TYR A 58 -8.39 -1.43 -0.25
C TYR A 58 -9.67 -1.66 -1.06
N LEU A 59 -10.78 -1.00 -0.68
CA LEU A 59 -12.04 -1.15 -1.40
C LEU A 59 -11.92 -0.68 -2.86
N GLN A 60 -11.21 0.42 -3.11
CA GLN A 60 -10.97 0.91 -4.47
C GLN A 60 -10.13 -0.09 -5.29
N LEU A 61 -9.06 -0.64 -4.71
CA LEU A 61 -8.26 -1.67 -5.37
C LEU A 61 -9.09 -2.92 -5.69
N GLU A 62 -9.98 -3.34 -4.78
CA GLU A 62 -10.86 -4.50 -4.96
C GLU A 62 -11.88 -4.29 -6.08
N VAL A 63 -12.50 -3.12 -6.14
CA VAL A 63 -13.44 -2.77 -7.21
C VAL A 63 -12.73 -2.73 -8.56
N HIS A 64 -11.60 -2.02 -8.66
CA HIS A 64 -10.89 -1.89 -9.93
C HIS A 64 -10.24 -3.20 -10.41
N SER A 65 -9.73 -4.03 -9.49
CA SER A 65 -9.27 -5.38 -9.86
C SER A 65 -10.44 -6.25 -10.37
N SER A 66 -11.59 -6.21 -9.69
CA SER A 66 -12.79 -6.92 -10.14
C SER A 66 -13.24 -6.48 -11.52
N GLU A 67 -13.17 -5.18 -11.83
CA GLU A 67 -13.48 -4.65 -13.15
C GLU A 67 -12.51 -5.15 -14.22
N ALA A 68 -11.21 -5.15 -13.94
CA ALA A 68 -10.18 -5.67 -14.84
C ALA A 68 -10.36 -7.17 -15.10
N PHE A 69 -10.62 -7.97 -14.06
CA PHE A 69 -10.91 -9.40 -14.21
C PHE A 69 -12.19 -9.65 -15.00
N ARG A 70 -13.24 -8.88 -14.73
CA ARG A 70 -14.49 -8.96 -15.51
C ARG A 70 -14.25 -8.60 -16.98
N TYR A 71 -13.45 -7.57 -17.25
CA TYR A 71 -13.09 -7.19 -18.62
C TYR A 71 -12.33 -8.33 -19.33
N ALA A 72 -11.33 -8.92 -18.68
CA ALA A 72 -10.60 -10.06 -19.22
C ALA A 72 -11.52 -11.25 -19.49
N ALA A 73 -12.40 -11.59 -18.54
CA ALA A 73 -13.35 -12.69 -18.69
C ALA A 73 -14.31 -12.49 -19.87
N LEU A 74 -14.86 -11.28 -20.02
CA LEU A 74 -15.76 -10.94 -21.13
C LEU A 74 -15.07 -11.00 -22.51
N ASN A 75 -13.75 -10.81 -22.55
CA ASN A 75 -12.97 -10.73 -23.78
C ASN A 75 -11.96 -11.89 -23.94
N ALA A 76 -12.08 -12.96 -23.15
CA ALA A 76 -11.07 -14.01 -23.04
C ALA A 76 -10.73 -14.66 -24.38
N GLU A 77 -11.71 -14.85 -25.27
CA GLU A 77 -11.46 -15.41 -26.61
C GLU A 77 -10.60 -14.49 -27.48
N ALA A 78 -10.85 -13.18 -27.43
CA ALA A 78 -10.08 -12.18 -28.17
C ALA A 78 -8.66 -12.04 -27.60
N MET A 79 -8.50 -12.12 -26.28
CA MET A 79 -7.23 -11.92 -25.59
C MET A 79 -6.30 -13.14 -25.63
N ARG A 80 -6.84 -14.36 -25.72
CA ARG A 80 -6.08 -15.62 -25.66
C ARG A 80 -4.78 -15.67 -26.49
N PRO A 81 -4.70 -15.16 -27.73
CA PRO A 81 -3.45 -15.17 -28.50
C PRO A 81 -2.34 -14.30 -27.91
N TYR A 82 -2.71 -13.27 -27.14
CA TYR A 82 -1.80 -12.29 -26.55
C TYR A 82 -1.36 -12.68 -25.14
N GLU A 83 -2.16 -13.49 -24.44
CA GLU A 83 -1.88 -14.01 -23.10
C GLU A 83 -0.84 -15.14 -23.08
N ALA A 84 -0.47 -15.68 -24.25
CA ALA A 84 0.53 -16.73 -24.33
C ALA A 84 1.92 -16.24 -23.88
N SER A 85 2.77 -17.14 -23.37
CA SER A 85 4.13 -16.76 -22.98
C SER A 85 5.05 -16.46 -24.17
N THR A 86 4.72 -17.03 -25.33
CA THR A 86 5.48 -16.88 -26.58
C THR A 86 4.57 -16.44 -27.72
N LYS A 87 5.10 -15.59 -28.60
CA LYS A 87 4.39 -15.11 -29.78
C LYS A 87 3.97 -16.27 -30.69
N PRO A 88 2.67 -16.40 -31.02
CA PRO A 88 2.22 -17.45 -31.94
C PRO A 88 2.72 -17.18 -33.36
N ALA A 89 2.95 -18.24 -34.14
CA ALA A 89 3.44 -18.14 -35.51
C ALA A 89 2.46 -17.42 -36.47
N ARG A 90 1.17 -17.42 -36.12
CA ARG A 90 0.11 -16.73 -36.88
C ARG A 90 -0.89 -16.11 -35.91
N LEU A 91 -1.20 -14.84 -36.14
CA LEU A 91 -2.25 -14.13 -35.40
C LEU A 91 -3.62 -14.29 -36.10
N PRO A 92 -4.74 -14.18 -35.37
CA PRO A 92 -6.09 -14.29 -35.95
C PRO A 92 -6.42 -13.20 -36.97
N LYS A 93 -7.46 -13.44 -37.80
CA LYS A 93 -7.89 -12.49 -38.86
C LYS A 93 -8.34 -11.11 -38.36
N HIS A 94 -8.82 -11.01 -37.11
CA HIS A 94 -9.22 -9.75 -36.45
C HIS A 94 -8.14 -9.18 -35.52
N ASP A 95 -6.87 -9.35 -35.91
CA ASP A 95 -5.70 -9.02 -35.10
C ASP A 95 -5.79 -7.63 -34.46
N ARG A 96 -6.09 -6.59 -35.25
CA ARG A 96 -6.08 -5.22 -34.75
C ARG A 96 -7.09 -4.93 -33.63
N GLN A 97 -8.33 -5.43 -33.74
CA GLN A 97 -9.34 -5.19 -32.71
C GLN A 97 -9.02 -5.97 -31.44
N ASN A 98 -8.62 -7.24 -31.59
CA ASN A 98 -8.29 -8.09 -30.46
C ASN A 98 -7.01 -7.60 -29.74
N ALA A 99 -6.05 -7.07 -30.50
CA ALA A 99 -4.85 -6.42 -29.99
C ALA A 99 -5.21 -5.19 -29.16
N GLU A 100 -6.14 -4.35 -29.63
CA GLU A 100 -6.58 -3.17 -28.87
C GLU A 100 -7.30 -3.56 -27.57
N ILE A 101 -8.07 -4.65 -27.58
CA ILE A 101 -8.70 -5.21 -26.37
C ILE A 101 -7.62 -5.63 -25.36
N ALA A 102 -6.61 -6.40 -25.79
CA ALA A 102 -5.50 -6.80 -24.92
C ALA A 102 -4.72 -5.58 -24.40
N ARG A 103 -4.45 -4.61 -25.27
CA ARG A 103 -3.80 -3.34 -24.94
C ARG A 103 -4.57 -2.57 -23.87
N GLN A 104 -5.89 -2.46 -24.02
CA GLN A 104 -6.76 -1.80 -23.04
C GLN A 104 -6.72 -2.52 -21.69
N TYR A 105 -6.72 -3.86 -21.68
CA TYR A 105 -6.57 -4.64 -20.46
C TYR A 105 -5.22 -4.38 -19.77
N TYR A 106 -4.12 -4.31 -20.52
CA TYR A 106 -2.81 -4.01 -19.96
C TYR A 106 -2.73 -2.60 -19.36
N PHE A 107 -3.32 -1.59 -19.99
CA PHE A 107 -3.43 -0.26 -19.39
C PHE A 107 -4.21 -0.29 -18.07
N GLN A 108 -5.30 -1.06 -17.98
CA GLN A 108 -6.05 -1.22 -16.72
C GLN A 108 -5.17 -1.87 -15.64
N CYS A 109 -4.44 -2.94 -15.98
CA CYS A 109 -3.53 -3.62 -15.05
C CYS A 109 -2.42 -2.69 -14.56
N LEU A 110 -1.73 -2.00 -15.47
CA LEU A 110 -0.63 -1.11 -15.13
C LEU A 110 -1.08 0.08 -14.28
N ASN A 111 -2.24 0.67 -14.56
CA ASN A 111 -2.79 1.75 -13.73
C ASN A 111 -3.07 1.26 -12.30
N LEU A 112 -3.60 0.05 -12.17
CA LEU A 112 -3.86 -0.57 -10.87
C LEU A 112 -2.56 -0.90 -10.13
N PHE A 113 -1.54 -1.36 -10.85
CA PHE A 113 -0.22 -1.65 -10.30
C PHE A 113 0.49 -0.39 -9.81
N GLU A 114 0.32 0.72 -10.52
CA GLU A 114 0.84 2.03 -10.13
C GLU A 114 0.18 2.53 -8.83
N VAL A 115 -1.15 2.49 -8.76
CA VAL A 115 -1.89 2.87 -7.54
C VAL A 115 -1.48 1.98 -6.36
N CYS A 116 -1.44 0.67 -6.57
CA CYS A 116 -1.02 -0.30 -5.55
C CYS A 116 0.41 -0.05 -5.07
N SER A 117 1.36 0.19 -5.99
CA SER A 117 2.76 0.47 -5.66
C SER A 117 2.92 1.78 -4.89
N ASN A 118 2.16 2.81 -5.27
CA ASN A 118 2.13 4.07 -4.53
C ASN A 118 1.57 3.89 -3.10
N PHE A 119 0.48 3.14 -2.94
CA PHE A 119 -0.06 2.80 -1.61
C PHE A 119 0.92 2.00 -0.77
N ARG A 120 1.68 1.08 -1.36
CA ARG A 120 2.71 0.33 -0.63
C ARG A 120 3.82 1.25 -0.13
N ARG A 121 4.30 2.15 -1.00
CA ARG A 121 5.34 3.14 -0.66
C ARG A 121 4.91 4.04 0.48
N ASN A 122 3.63 4.43 0.53
CA ASN A 122 3.07 5.29 1.57
C ASN A 122 2.65 4.54 2.84
N GLY A 123 2.90 3.22 2.93
CA GLY A 123 2.55 2.42 4.12
C GLY A 123 1.03 2.24 4.34
N VAL A 124 0.24 2.45 3.29
CA VAL A 124 -1.22 2.28 3.31
C VAL A 124 -1.57 0.80 3.32
N ILE A 125 -0.96 0.03 2.41
CA ILE A 125 -1.16 -1.43 2.30
C ILE A 125 -0.04 -2.23 2.96
N ASP A 126 -0.41 -3.39 3.49
CA ASP A 126 0.50 -4.31 4.15
C ASP A 126 1.43 -5.02 3.15
N GLU A 127 2.62 -5.43 3.61
CA GLU A 127 3.61 -6.11 2.78
C GLU A 127 3.13 -7.45 2.22
N ALA A 128 2.39 -8.24 3.01
CA ALA A 128 1.88 -9.54 2.57
C ALA A 128 0.79 -9.36 1.51
N VAL A 129 -0.04 -8.32 1.65
CA VAL A 129 -1.04 -7.99 0.63
C VAL A 129 -0.34 -7.56 -0.64
N TYR A 130 0.63 -6.64 -0.58
CA TYR A 130 1.35 -6.23 -1.79
C TYR A 130 2.05 -7.42 -2.47
N ALA A 131 2.63 -8.36 -1.72
CA ALA A 131 3.24 -9.56 -2.27
C ALA A 131 2.26 -10.43 -3.09
N SER A 132 0.98 -10.49 -2.70
CA SER A 132 -0.04 -11.17 -3.51
C SER A 132 -0.34 -10.44 -4.82
N TRP A 133 -0.20 -9.11 -4.87
CA TRP A 133 -0.32 -8.34 -6.11
C TRP A 133 0.87 -8.54 -7.05
N VAL A 134 2.09 -8.69 -6.51
CA VAL A 134 3.31 -8.97 -7.31
C VAL A 134 3.16 -10.25 -8.14
N ALA A 135 2.40 -11.24 -7.65
CA ALA A 135 2.06 -12.44 -8.43
C ALA A 135 1.37 -12.07 -9.75
N TRP A 136 0.37 -11.20 -9.68
CA TRP A 136 -0.37 -10.77 -10.85
C TRP A 136 0.48 -9.89 -11.79
N PHE A 137 1.40 -9.09 -11.24
CA PHE A 137 2.33 -8.31 -12.05
C PHE A 137 3.21 -9.25 -12.90
N HIS A 138 3.68 -10.34 -12.29
CA HIS A 138 4.44 -11.37 -12.99
C HIS A 138 3.60 -12.10 -14.05
N GLU A 139 2.32 -12.39 -13.79
CA GLU A 139 1.44 -13.03 -14.77
C GLU A 139 1.25 -12.18 -16.03
N VAL A 140 1.07 -10.85 -15.88
CA VAL A 140 1.00 -9.94 -17.03
C VAL A 140 2.33 -9.91 -17.78
N LEU A 141 3.46 -9.92 -17.06
CA LEU A 141 4.80 -9.96 -17.63
C LEU A 141 5.08 -11.27 -18.40
N ASP A 142 4.47 -12.38 -18.02
CA ASP A 142 4.58 -13.65 -18.75
C ASP A 142 4.01 -13.55 -20.16
N GLN A 143 3.12 -12.60 -20.43
CA GLN A 143 2.47 -12.47 -21.73
C GLN A 143 3.39 -11.80 -22.76
N TRP A 144 3.60 -12.46 -23.91
CA TRP A 144 4.55 -11.97 -24.93
C TRP A 144 4.19 -10.57 -25.44
N TYR A 145 2.89 -10.32 -25.62
CA TYR A 145 2.42 -9.08 -26.23
C TYR A 145 2.57 -7.90 -25.30
N PHE A 146 2.33 -8.12 -23.99
CA PHE A 146 2.62 -7.13 -22.97
C PHE A 146 4.09 -6.70 -23.01
N ARG A 147 5.02 -7.66 -23.05
CA ARG A 147 6.46 -7.34 -23.10
C ARG A 147 6.85 -6.53 -24.34
N GLU A 148 6.26 -6.82 -25.50
CA GLU A 148 6.47 -6.01 -26.71
C GLU A 148 5.93 -4.58 -26.52
N LEU A 149 4.67 -4.45 -26.09
CA LEU A 149 4.01 -3.15 -25.89
C LEU A 149 4.63 -2.31 -24.78
N TRP A 150 5.17 -2.94 -23.73
CA TRP A 150 5.88 -2.27 -22.66
C TRP A 150 7.01 -1.42 -23.23
N VAL A 151 7.88 -2.04 -24.03
CA VAL A 151 9.07 -1.40 -24.60
C VAL A 151 8.70 -0.33 -25.62
N THR A 152 7.66 -0.55 -26.42
CA THR A 152 7.36 0.33 -27.56
C THR A 152 6.38 1.47 -27.26
N GLU A 153 5.45 1.29 -26.32
CA GLU A 153 4.30 2.21 -26.19
C GLU A 153 3.91 2.57 -24.76
N MET A 154 4.03 1.64 -23.80
CA MET A 154 3.42 1.83 -22.48
C MET A 154 4.36 2.48 -21.47
N ARG A 155 5.65 2.13 -21.52
CA ARG A 155 6.64 2.45 -20.49
C ARG A 155 6.66 3.91 -20.06
N GLU A 156 6.55 4.86 -20.99
CA GLU A 156 6.72 6.28 -20.70
C GLU A 156 5.59 6.91 -19.87
N ASN A 157 4.44 6.25 -19.76
CA ASN A 157 3.26 6.78 -19.06
C ASN A 157 3.31 6.57 -17.54
N TYR A 158 4.28 5.80 -17.03
CA TYR A 158 4.27 5.32 -15.65
C TYR A 158 5.38 5.91 -14.79
N THR A 159 5.15 5.91 -13.48
CA THR A 159 6.13 6.31 -12.46
C THR A 159 7.43 5.51 -12.55
N PRO A 160 8.57 6.07 -12.09
CA PRO A 160 9.87 5.38 -12.11
C PRO A 160 9.85 4.00 -11.46
N ASP A 161 9.09 3.81 -10.38
CA ASP A 161 9.02 2.53 -9.64
C ASP A 161 8.41 1.42 -10.50
N VAL A 162 7.26 1.70 -11.11
CA VAL A 162 6.58 0.77 -12.04
C VAL A 162 7.46 0.54 -13.26
N ARG A 163 8.10 1.60 -13.78
CA ARG A 163 9.01 1.48 -14.92
C ARG A 163 10.17 0.54 -14.66
N ASN A 164 10.88 0.77 -13.57
CA ASN A 164 12.04 -0.03 -13.19
C ASN A 164 11.65 -1.50 -12.95
N LEU A 165 10.48 -1.73 -12.33
CA LEU A 165 10.00 -3.09 -12.07
C LEU A 165 9.74 -3.88 -13.36
N PHE A 166 9.03 -3.28 -14.32
CA PHE A 166 8.73 -3.95 -15.58
C PHE A 166 9.92 -3.97 -16.54
N ASP A 167 10.82 -2.99 -16.51
CA ASP A 167 12.08 -3.03 -17.26
C ASP A 167 12.94 -4.22 -16.81
N ILE A 168 13.11 -4.38 -15.49
CA ILE A 168 13.82 -5.54 -14.92
C ILE A 168 13.07 -6.83 -15.27
N GLY A 169 11.74 -6.82 -15.17
CA GLY A 169 10.91 -7.96 -15.55
C GLY A 169 11.13 -8.40 -17.00
N VAL A 170 11.09 -7.48 -17.96
CA VAL A 170 11.34 -7.78 -19.37
C VAL A 170 12.75 -8.34 -19.57
N GLN A 171 13.74 -7.77 -18.88
CA GLN A 171 15.12 -8.26 -18.91
C GLN A 171 15.23 -9.69 -18.37
N ILE A 172 14.58 -10.00 -17.24
CA ILE A 172 14.54 -11.35 -16.65
C ILE A 172 13.98 -12.36 -17.66
N TYR A 173 12.93 -11.99 -18.39
CA TYR A 173 12.34 -12.85 -19.42
C TYR A 173 13.26 -13.08 -20.63
N ALA A 174 14.11 -12.10 -20.95
CA ALA A 174 15.11 -12.23 -22.00
C ALA A 174 16.29 -13.12 -21.58
N ASP A 175 16.73 -13.00 -20.32
CA ASP A 175 17.94 -13.66 -19.81
C ASP A 175 17.70 -15.10 -19.35
N HIS A 176 16.51 -15.39 -18.83
CA HIS A 176 16.17 -16.70 -18.27
C HIS A 176 15.13 -17.40 -19.14
N LYS A 177 15.27 -18.71 -19.33
CA LYS A 177 14.26 -19.55 -20.01
C LYS A 177 13.35 -20.31 -19.06
N ASP A 178 13.84 -20.60 -17.86
CA ASP A 178 13.11 -21.34 -16.84
C ASP A 178 12.04 -20.46 -16.17
N PRO A 179 10.76 -20.84 -16.19
CA PRO A 179 9.67 -20.07 -15.57
C PRO A 179 9.86 -19.87 -14.06
N ASP A 180 10.35 -20.87 -13.34
CA ASP A 180 10.51 -20.79 -11.89
C ASP A 180 11.64 -19.83 -11.50
N GLU A 181 12.74 -19.85 -12.25
CA GLU A 181 13.81 -18.86 -12.10
C GLU A 181 13.33 -17.45 -12.41
N ARG A 182 12.58 -17.24 -13.50
CA ARG A 182 12.01 -15.92 -13.84
C ARG A 182 11.15 -15.38 -12.70
N ARG A 183 10.29 -16.24 -12.16
CA ARG A 183 9.40 -15.88 -11.06
C ARG A 183 10.20 -15.49 -9.82
N ARG A 184 11.18 -16.31 -9.41
CA ARG A 184 12.05 -16.00 -8.26
C ARG A 184 12.80 -14.68 -8.44
N GLN A 185 13.45 -14.48 -9.59
CA GLN A 185 14.19 -13.26 -9.90
C GLN A 185 13.27 -12.03 -9.88
N PHE A 186 12.05 -12.15 -10.39
CA PHE A 186 11.08 -11.04 -10.38
C PHE A 186 10.64 -10.65 -8.97
N TYR A 187 10.36 -11.62 -8.10
CA TYR A 187 10.02 -11.34 -6.70
C TYR A 187 11.20 -10.72 -5.92
N HIS A 188 12.44 -11.16 -6.20
CA HIS A 188 13.64 -10.51 -5.65
C HIS A 188 13.80 -9.07 -6.13
N ALA A 189 13.58 -8.79 -7.42
CA ALA A 189 13.60 -7.44 -7.96
C ALA A 189 12.53 -6.54 -7.33
N ALA A 190 11.30 -7.05 -7.20
CA ALA A 190 10.20 -6.34 -6.52
C ALA A 190 10.55 -6.04 -5.05
N CYS A 191 11.13 -7.00 -4.33
CA CYS A 191 11.62 -6.80 -2.96
C CYS A 191 12.65 -5.66 -2.87
N HIS A 192 13.63 -5.65 -3.78
CA HIS A 192 14.68 -4.63 -3.80
C HIS A 192 14.12 -3.23 -4.05
N LEU A 193 13.22 -3.09 -5.03
CA LEU A 193 12.58 -1.82 -5.37
C LEU A 193 11.67 -1.27 -4.25
N LEU A 194 11.19 -2.13 -3.34
CA LEU A 194 10.41 -1.76 -2.16
C LEU A 194 11.25 -1.56 -0.89
N GLY A 195 12.57 -1.41 -1.02
CA GLY A 195 13.46 -1.19 0.14
C GLY A 195 13.76 -2.46 0.95
N GLY A 196 13.79 -3.63 0.31
CA GLY A 196 14.20 -4.89 0.95
C GLY A 196 13.10 -5.62 1.72
N CYS A 197 11.87 -5.53 1.23
CA CYS A 197 10.69 -6.14 1.85
C CYS A 197 10.76 -7.68 1.84
N LYS A 198 11.18 -8.28 2.96
CA LYS A 198 11.40 -9.74 3.06
C LYS A 198 10.15 -10.58 2.77
N ALA A 199 8.97 -10.11 3.13
CA ALA A 199 7.71 -10.79 2.84
C ALA A 199 7.47 -10.99 1.33
N VAL A 200 7.95 -10.04 0.49
CA VAL A 200 7.89 -10.18 -0.97
C VAL A 200 8.92 -11.19 -1.44
N ALA A 201 10.17 -11.11 -0.98
CA ALA A 201 11.21 -12.05 -1.41
C ALA A 201 10.90 -13.51 -1.03
N GLY A 202 10.41 -13.76 0.18
CA GLY A 202 10.07 -15.10 0.67
C GLY A 202 8.64 -15.54 0.35
N TRP A 203 7.91 -14.81 -0.49
CA TRP A 203 6.50 -15.11 -0.79
C TRP A 203 6.33 -16.51 -1.39
N LEU A 204 7.27 -16.93 -2.24
CA LEU A 204 7.22 -18.22 -2.93
C LEU A 204 7.55 -19.39 -1.99
N ASP A 205 8.43 -19.18 -1.00
CA ASP A 205 8.88 -20.22 -0.06
C ASP A 205 7.73 -20.80 0.77
N GLY A 206 6.70 -19.98 1.03
CA GLY A 206 5.51 -20.40 1.79
C GLY A 206 4.49 -21.21 0.97
N ILE A 207 4.58 -21.23 -0.36
CA ILE A 207 3.60 -21.87 -1.27
C ILE A 207 4.02 -23.29 -1.63
N GLU A 208 5.31 -23.59 -1.69
CA GLU A 208 5.82 -24.92 -2.05
C GLU A 208 5.44 -26.02 -1.05
N GLN A 209 5.13 -25.65 0.19
CA GLN A 209 4.69 -26.60 1.21
C GLN A 209 3.21 -26.95 0.99
N VAL A 210 2.93 -28.20 0.64
CA VAL A 210 1.54 -28.71 0.58
C VAL A 210 0.92 -28.54 1.98
N PRO A 211 -0.19 -27.80 2.12
CA PRO A 211 -0.86 -27.68 3.39
C PRO A 211 -1.32 -29.08 3.82
N GLU A 212 -0.77 -29.57 4.93
CA GLU A 212 -1.18 -30.85 5.48
C GLU A 212 -2.63 -30.77 5.95
N TRP A 213 -3.46 -31.74 5.53
CA TRP A 213 -4.83 -31.89 5.99
C TRP A 213 -5.00 -33.22 6.76
N PRO A 214 -5.66 -33.24 7.93
CA PRO A 214 -6.20 -32.08 8.65
C PRO A 214 -5.08 -31.10 9.03
N ALA A 215 -5.39 -29.81 9.02
CA ALA A 215 -4.44 -28.79 9.45
C ALA A 215 -3.89 -29.23 10.82
N LYS A 216 -2.58 -29.49 10.91
CA LYS A 216 -1.93 -29.63 12.22
C LYS A 216 -2.36 -28.40 13.00
N GLU A 217 -2.92 -28.60 14.19
CA GLU A 217 -3.29 -27.48 15.05
C GLU A 217 -2.03 -26.62 15.27
N HIS A 218 -1.88 -25.56 14.49
CA HIS A 218 -1.04 -24.43 14.86
C HIS A 218 -1.75 -23.87 16.08
N GLY A 219 -1.31 -24.35 17.26
CA GLY A 219 -2.09 -24.35 18.49
C GLY A 219 -2.88 -23.06 18.66
N THR A 220 -4.17 -23.20 18.95
CA THR A 220 -5.18 -22.12 19.10
C THR A 220 -4.82 -20.86 18.33
N LEU A 221 -5.44 -20.62 17.17
CA LEU A 221 -5.54 -19.25 16.64
C LEU A 221 -6.07 -18.37 17.77
N VAL A 222 -5.16 -17.72 18.50
CA VAL A 222 -5.51 -16.70 19.47
C VAL A 222 -5.94 -15.56 18.58
N MET A 223 -7.23 -15.54 18.25
CA MET A 223 -7.94 -14.33 17.88
C MET A 223 -7.60 -13.34 18.98
N VAL A 224 -6.60 -12.48 18.76
CA VAL A 224 -6.23 -11.43 19.70
C VAL A 224 -7.51 -10.62 19.89
N PRO A 225 -8.16 -10.67 21.07
CA PRO A 225 -9.39 -9.95 21.26
C PRO A 225 -9.05 -8.49 21.01
N ARG A 226 -9.76 -7.90 20.05
CA ARG A 226 -9.64 -6.47 19.75
C ARG A 226 -9.83 -5.75 21.08
N LYS A 227 -8.75 -5.14 21.63
CA LYS A 227 -8.80 -4.44 22.92
C LYS A 227 -10.01 -3.53 22.88
N ALA A 228 -11.00 -3.80 23.74
CA ALA A 228 -12.15 -2.94 23.90
C ALA A 228 -11.60 -1.53 24.17
N ALA A 229 -11.97 -0.59 23.32
CA ALA A 229 -11.70 0.82 23.57
C ALA A 229 -12.26 1.12 24.97
N LYS A 230 -11.37 1.47 25.91
CA LYS A 230 -11.81 1.94 27.22
C LYS A 230 -12.65 3.19 26.98
N ARG A 231 -13.92 3.11 27.41
CA ARG A 231 -14.88 4.22 27.44
C ARG A 231 -14.32 5.41 28.20
#